data_AF-A0A7Z9LNS5-F1
#
_entry.id   AF-A0A7Z9LNS5-F1
#
_cell.length_a   1.000
_cell.length_b   1.000
_cell.length_c   1.000
_cell.angle_alpha   90.00
_cell.angle_beta   90.00
_cell.angle_gamma   90.00
#
_symmetry.space_group_name_H-M   'P 1'
#
loop_
_entity.id
_entity.type
_entity.pdbx_description
1 polymer ?
#
loop_
_entity_poly.entity_id
_entity_poly.type
_entity_poly.pdbx_seq_one_letter_code
_entity_poly.pdbx_strand_id
1 'polypeptide(L)'
;MPVRIFLFCVVTLMVWLPASAQKQPADEKAFLEVQANNEVFLGDLGLDEQELYDLIQSFMLIRLKTTLDLTDVQTLNLMGKIGVYEEQLPRLKFHKALLISQLRIQLAESSSDALIQESVTALLENDQKTVETLRSMITDAGDELGAGQRANLYLFVGDFEQDIRRMAMHAQRMNQAGHQRYTKELHDRYHEMTDDDSSALRMMIEERTSGLDINDPDEKNIIELVDAWLMVRLSSELKLTTEETVQLFKRVGTHKDQLQEMKWQMGAARLELRIAARDGFDTDIIEEQLENMLLREEAVADLIKSFVTEAQKDLSTHRTAQLFLFLGDFEQEVVDLIERSIMRTTE
;
A
#
# COMPACT_ATOMS: atom_id res chain seq x y z
N MET A 1 50.14 -0.55 20.31
CA MET A 1 48.73 -0.56 20.74
C MET A 1 47.91 -0.93 19.52
N PRO A 2 47.21 -2.08 19.52
CA PRO A 2 46.71 -2.66 18.28
C PRO A 2 45.29 -2.18 17.95
N VAL A 3 45.10 -1.91 16.68
CA VAL A 3 43.83 -1.76 15.97
C VAL A 3 43.18 -3.15 15.82
N ARG A 4 41.91 -3.29 16.17
CA ARG A 4 41.02 -4.41 15.83
C ARG A 4 39.79 -3.79 15.15
N ILE A 5 39.65 -3.87 13.83
CA ILE A 5 38.89 -4.88 13.06
C ILE A 5 37.44 -5.01 13.58
N PHE A 6 36.49 -4.46 12.83
CA PHE A 6 35.09 -4.91 12.78
C PHE A 6 34.70 -5.05 11.30
N LEU A 7 35.09 -6.19 10.75
CA LEU A 7 34.51 -6.82 9.57
C LEU A 7 33.96 -8.16 10.10
N PHE A 8 32.80 -8.60 9.58
CA PHE A 8 32.03 -9.81 9.94
C PHE A 8 31.04 -9.73 11.10
N CYS A 9 29.75 -9.72 10.75
CA CYS A 9 28.70 -10.47 11.43
C CYS A 9 27.56 -10.83 10.44
N VAL A 10 27.90 -11.55 9.38
CA VAL A 10 26.98 -12.49 8.70
C VAL A 10 27.67 -13.85 8.80
N VAL A 11 26.92 -14.89 9.15
CA VAL A 11 27.39 -16.23 9.59
C VAL A 11 27.77 -16.29 11.08
N THR A 12 26.79 -16.57 11.94
CA THR A 12 26.77 -17.71 12.90
C THR A 12 25.53 -17.58 13.78
N LEU A 13 24.40 -18.14 13.33
CA LEU A 13 23.29 -18.56 14.18
C LEU A 13 22.65 -19.81 13.58
N MET A 14 23.48 -20.85 13.46
CA MET A 14 23.05 -22.23 13.38
C MET A 14 23.39 -22.90 14.71
N VAL A 15 22.43 -23.03 15.64
CA VAL A 15 22.34 -24.17 16.57
C VAL A 15 20.88 -24.34 17.02
N TRP A 16 20.32 -25.50 16.62
CA TRP A 16 19.15 -26.22 17.18
C TRP A 16 17.73 -25.69 16.91
N LEU A 17 17.26 -25.92 15.67
CA LEU A 17 15.89 -26.37 15.42
C LEU A 17 15.89 -27.88 15.11
N PRO A 18 14.83 -28.63 15.49
CA PRO A 18 14.74 -30.07 15.24
C PRO A 18 14.77 -30.38 13.73
N ALA A 19 15.49 -31.46 13.39
CA ALA A 19 15.89 -31.87 12.04
C ALA A 19 14.74 -32.38 11.12
N SER A 20 13.60 -31.69 11.08
CA SER A 20 12.45 -32.10 10.26
C SER A 20 11.74 -30.92 9.59
N ALA A 21 12.46 -30.12 8.80
CA ALA A 21 11.89 -29.26 7.75
C ALA A 21 12.99 -28.67 6.85
N GLN A 22 13.80 -29.50 6.19
CA GLN A 22 14.55 -29.06 5.01
C GLN A 22 13.62 -29.09 3.78
N LYS A 23 12.86 -28.01 3.59
CA LYS A 23 12.29 -27.63 2.31
C LYS A 23 12.43 -26.11 2.17
N GLN A 24 13.50 -25.68 1.51
CA GLN A 24 13.53 -24.41 0.78
C GLN A 24 14.29 -24.67 -0.52
N PRO A 25 13.63 -24.45 -1.66
CA PRO A 25 14.15 -23.50 -2.64
C PRO A 25 13.07 -22.64 -3.33
N ALA A 26 11.81 -22.67 -2.90
CA ALA A 26 10.74 -21.89 -3.54
C ALA A 26 10.74 -20.41 -3.12
N ASP A 27 11.00 -20.11 -1.84
CA ASP A 27 11.00 -18.73 -1.33
C ASP A 27 12.18 -17.90 -1.82
N GLU A 28 13.36 -18.51 -1.99
CA GLU A 28 14.57 -17.81 -2.47
C GLU A 28 14.44 -17.43 -3.95
N LYS A 29 13.74 -18.24 -4.73
CA LYS A 29 13.51 -17.95 -6.15
C LYS A 29 12.44 -16.87 -6.35
N ALA A 30 11.37 -16.88 -5.55
CA ALA A 30 10.38 -15.80 -5.54
C ALA A 30 10.97 -14.48 -5.01
N PHE A 31 11.86 -14.55 -4.01
CA PHE A 31 12.67 -13.43 -3.53
C PHE A 31 13.54 -12.86 -4.66
N LEU A 32 14.27 -13.71 -5.37
CA LEU A 32 15.12 -13.30 -6.50
C LEU A 32 14.31 -12.81 -7.72
N GLU A 33 13.09 -13.29 -7.97
CA GLU A 33 12.24 -12.78 -9.07
C GLU A 33 11.61 -11.43 -8.75
N VAL A 34 11.16 -11.20 -7.51
CA VAL A 34 10.67 -9.88 -7.07
C VAL A 34 11.82 -8.88 -6.97
N GLN A 35 12.99 -9.31 -6.49
CA GLN A 35 14.21 -8.51 -6.48
C GLN A 35 14.71 -8.23 -7.90
N ALA A 36 14.70 -9.21 -8.81
CA ALA A 36 15.07 -9.03 -10.22
C ALA A 36 14.13 -8.07 -10.96
N ASN A 37 12.81 -8.11 -10.69
CA ASN A 37 11.88 -7.14 -11.26
C ASN A 37 12.09 -5.71 -10.71
N ASN A 38 12.63 -5.58 -9.49
CA ASN A 38 13.10 -4.31 -8.92
C ASN A 38 14.54 -3.93 -9.31
N GLU A 39 15.39 -4.87 -9.77
CA GLU A 39 16.75 -4.62 -10.25
C GLU A 39 16.78 -4.25 -11.74
N VAL A 40 15.87 -4.82 -12.53
CA VAL A 40 15.65 -4.45 -13.95
C VAL A 40 15.20 -2.98 -14.08
N PHE A 41 14.75 -2.36 -12.98
CA PHE A 41 14.26 -0.99 -12.88
C PHE A 41 15.35 0.10 -12.95
N LEU A 42 16.61 -0.20 -12.57
CA LEU A 42 17.59 0.85 -12.20
C LEU A 42 18.93 0.84 -12.94
N GLY A 43 19.28 -0.28 -13.59
CA GLY A 43 20.52 -0.39 -14.37
C GLY A 43 20.63 0.61 -15.54
N ASP A 44 19.50 1.14 -16.03
CA ASP A 44 19.44 2.07 -17.16
C ASP A 44 19.88 3.51 -16.84
N LEU A 45 20.01 3.88 -15.56
CA LEU A 45 20.53 5.20 -15.16
C LEU A 45 22.06 5.24 -15.08
N GLY A 46 22.74 4.09 -15.22
CA GLY A 46 24.20 3.99 -15.09
C GLY A 46 24.72 4.24 -13.67
N LEU A 47 23.83 4.35 -12.68
CA LEU A 47 24.15 4.40 -11.26
C LEU A 47 24.18 2.98 -10.71
N ASP A 48 25.13 2.69 -9.83
CA ASP A 48 25.05 1.47 -9.05
C ASP A 48 23.96 1.59 -7.96
N GLU A 49 23.56 0.45 -7.38
CA GLU A 49 22.48 0.39 -6.38
C GLU A 49 22.78 1.24 -5.15
N GLN A 50 24.05 1.35 -4.75
CA GLN A 50 24.48 2.12 -3.61
C GLN A 50 24.39 3.63 -3.91
N GLU A 51 24.84 4.07 -5.08
CA GLU A 51 24.76 5.46 -5.52
C GLU A 51 23.32 5.95 -5.59
N LEU A 52 22.40 5.09 -6.06
CA LEU A 52 20.98 5.41 -6.08
C LEU A 52 20.40 5.50 -4.66
N TYR A 53 20.74 4.55 -3.80
CA TYR A 53 20.28 4.55 -2.41
C TYR A 53 20.73 5.83 -1.69
N ASP A 54 22.01 6.20 -1.84
CA ASP A 54 22.58 7.43 -1.29
C ASP A 54 21.89 8.68 -1.85
N LEU A 55 21.52 8.67 -3.15
CA LEU A 55 20.77 9.75 -3.78
C LEU A 55 19.36 9.88 -3.21
N ILE A 56 18.63 8.77 -3.05
CA ILE A 56 17.28 8.75 -2.48
C ILE A 56 17.33 9.24 -1.02
N GLN A 57 18.28 8.77 -0.22
CA GLN A 57 18.47 9.23 1.15
C GLN A 57 18.82 10.72 1.22
N SER A 58 19.71 11.21 0.35
CA SER A 58 20.06 12.63 0.28
C SER A 58 18.85 13.48 -0.10
N PHE A 59 18.05 13.02 -1.06
CA PHE A 59 16.81 13.68 -1.46
C PHE A 59 15.77 13.68 -0.33
N MET A 60 15.60 12.55 0.36
CA MET A 60 14.75 12.42 1.54
C MET A 60 15.15 13.44 2.60
N LEU A 61 16.44 13.52 2.95
CA LEU A 61 16.98 14.44 3.95
C LEU A 61 16.69 15.90 3.60
N ILE A 62 16.97 16.29 2.35
CA ILE A 62 16.73 17.66 1.87
C ILE A 62 15.24 18.01 1.97
N ARG A 63 14.37 17.11 1.53
CA ARG A 63 12.93 17.35 1.58
C ARG A 63 12.41 17.35 3.00
N LEU A 64 12.82 16.41 3.85
CA LEU A 64 12.44 16.35 5.25
C LEU A 64 12.80 17.65 5.97
N LYS A 65 14.06 18.11 5.82
CA LYS A 65 14.52 19.39 6.38
C LYS A 65 13.65 20.56 5.91
N THR A 66 13.36 20.62 4.61
CA THR A 66 12.57 21.72 4.02
C THR A 66 11.10 21.67 4.45
N THR A 67 10.50 20.49 4.49
CA THR A 67 9.07 20.30 4.81
C THR A 67 8.79 20.54 6.30
N LEU A 68 9.72 20.20 7.17
CA LEU A 68 9.57 20.36 8.63
C LEU A 68 10.19 21.66 9.15
N ASP A 69 10.78 22.49 8.27
CA ASP A 69 11.53 23.71 8.64
C ASP A 69 12.54 23.45 9.77
N LEU A 70 13.36 22.40 9.60
CA LEU A 70 14.29 21.95 10.63
C LEU A 70 15.59 22.75 10.59
N THR A 71 16.10 23.06 11.78
CA THR A 71 17.51 23.48 11.93
C THR A 71 18.45 22.32 11.61
N ASP A 72 19.72 22.61 11.32
CA ASP A 72 20.73 21.57 11.06
C ASP A 72 20.88 20.61 12.25
N VAL A 73 20.80 21.13 13.48
CA VAL A 73 20.90 20.32 14.71
C VAL A 73 19.67 19.41 14.85
N GLN A 74 18.46 19.94 14.67
CA GLN A 74 17.24 19.13 14.71
C GLN A 74 17.22 18.08 13.59
N THR A 75 17.74 18.43 12.40
CA THR A 75 17.86 17.49 11.27
C THR A 75 18.78 16.32 11.63
N LEU A 76 19.95 16.59 12.22
CA LEU A 76 20.87 15.53 12.65
C LEU A 76 20.30 14.68 13.78
N ASN A 77 19.65 15.29 14.78
CA ASN A 77 19.00 14.57 15.87
C ASN A 77 17.86 13.68 15.35
N LEU A 78 17.00 14.24 14.51
CA LEU A 78 15.89 13.52 13.90
C LEU A 78 16.40 12.36 13.04
N MET A 79 17.48 12.54 12.27
CA MET A 79 18.07 11.45 11.49
C MET A 79 18.68 10.35 12.36
N GLY A 80 19.33 10.72 13.47
CA GLY A 80 19.80 9.75 14.44
C GLY A 80 18.67 8.89 15.03
N LYS A 81 17.50 9.49 15.30
CA LYS A 81 16.32 8.80 15.85
C LYS A 81 15.54 8.03 14.77
N ILE A 82 15.33 8.61 13.60
CA ILE A 82 14.62 8.00 12.47
C ILE A 82 15.37 6.79 11.90
N GLY A 83 16.71 6.74 11.97
CA GLY A 83 17.48 5.62 11.43
C GLY A 83 17.02 4.24 11.93
N VAL A 84 16.47 4.15 13.14
CA VAL A 84 15.88 2.91 13.68
C VAL A 84 14.60 2.50 12.93
N TYR A 85 13.80 3.47 12.48
CA TYR A 85 12.52 3.28 11.79
C TYR A 85 12.67 3.22 10.27
N GLU A 86 13.72 3.84 9.73
CA GLU A 86 14.10 3.80 8.30
C GLU A 86 14.30 2.36 7.82
N GLU A 87 14.78 1.48 8.68
CA GLU A 87 14.91 0.05 8.38
C GLU A 87 13.60 -0.71 8.65
N GLN A 88 12.86 -0.36 9.71
CA GLN A 88 11.69 -1.12 10.16
C GLN A 88 10.47 -0.95 9.24
N LEU A 89 10.09 0.29 8.90
CA LEU A 89 8.88 0.54 8.11
C LEU A 89 8.98 -0.04 6.69
N PRO A 90 10.08 0.17 5.93
CA PRO A 90 10.25 -0.48 4.63
C PRO A 90 10.29 -2.01 4.75
N ARG A 91 10.90 -2.57 5.81
CA ARG A 91 10.88 -4.02 6.04
C ARG A 91 9.50 -4.56 6.31
N LEU A 92 8.69 -3.87 7.11
CA LEU A 92 7.30 -4.28 7.37
C LEU A 92 6.50 -4.26 6.07
N LYS A 93 6.64 -3.22 5.25
CA LYS A 93 6.01 -3.11 3.93
C LYS A 93 6.46 -4.20 2.96
N PHE A 94 7.76 -4.46 2.90
CA PHE A 94 8.32 -5.55 2.09
C PHE A 94 7.82 -6.92 2.58
N HIS A 95 7.83 -7.15 3.89
CA HIS A 95 7.31 -8.37 4.48
C HIS A 95 5.81 -8.54 4.20
N LYS A 96 5.01 -7.47 4.23
CA LYS A 96 3.61 -7.49 3.80
C LYS A 96 3.49 -7.94 2.33
N ALA A 97 4.30 -7.39 1.43
CA ALA A 97 4.30 -7.80 0.03
C ALA A 97 4.67 -9.29 -0.15
N LEU A 98 5.64 -9.78 0.61
CA LEU A 98 5.99 -11.20 0.62
C LEU A 98 4.84 -12.07 1.14
N LEU A 99 4.21 -11.70 2.25
CA LEU A 99 3.07 -12.41 2.82
C LEU A 99 1.87 -12.44 1.85
N ILE A 100 1.60 -11.34 1.14
CA ILE A 100 0.59 -11.28 0.07
C ILE A 100 0.93 -12.26 -1.05
N SER A 101 2.18 -12.27 -1.52
CA SER A 101 2.65 -13.19 -2.56
C SER A 101 2.51 -14.65 -2.13
N GLN A 102 2.96 -14.95 -0.90
CA GLN A 102 2.84 -16.28 -0.31
C GLN A 102 1.37 -16.72 -0.20
N LEU A 103 0.48 -15.84 0.27
CA LEU A 103 -0.94 -16.14 0.36
C LEU A 103 -1.55 -16.42 -1.02
N ARG A 104 -1.18 -15.65 -2.05
CA ARG A 104 -1.60 -15.91 -3.44
C ARG A 104 -1.15 -17.28 -3.94
N ILE A 105 0.10 -17.66 -3.66
CA ILE A 105 0.64 -19.00 -4.01
C ILE A 105 -0.14 -20.09 -3.27
N GLN A 106 -0.35 -19.95 -1.95
CA GLN A 106 -1.10 -20.92 -1.15
C GLN A 106 -2.53 -21.11 -1.65
N LEU A 107 -3.19 -20.02 -2.06
CA LEU A 107 -4.51 -20.07 -2.68
C LEU A 107 -4.48 -20.78 -4.04
N ALA A 108 -3.52 -20.44 -4.90
CA ALA A 108 -3.39 -21.09 -6.21
C ALA A 108 -3.11 -22.60 -6.10
N GLU A 109 -2.31 -23.02 -5.12
CA GLU A 109 -1.97 -24.42 -4.86
C GLU A 109 -3.03 -25.17 -4.04
N SER A 110 -4.13 -24.51 -3.65
CA SER A 110 -5.16 -25.10 -2.77
C SER A 110 -4.54 -25.69 -1.49
N SER A 111 -3.63 -24.94 -0.87
CA SER A 111 -3.03 -25.28 0.42
C SER A 111 -4.06 -25.51 1.51
N SER A 112 -3.66 -26.14 2.63
CA SER A 112 -4.57 -26.40 3.73
C SER A 112 -5.09 -25.10 4.36
N ASP A 113 -6.32 -25.13 4.85
CA ASP A 113 -6.95 -23.98 5.51
C ASP A 113 -6.12 -23.48 6.71
N ALA A 114 -5.42 -24.37 7.41
CA ALA A 114 -4.54 -23.98 8.51
C ALA A 114 -3.39 -23.07 8.06
N LEU A 115 -2.75 -23.38 6.92
CA LEU A 115 -1.66 -22.56 6.38
C LEU A 115 -2.16 -21.22 5.86
N ILE A 116 -3.31 -21.22 5.16
CA ILE A 116 -3.95 -20.00 4.68
C ILE A 116 -4.32 -19.09 5.86
N GLN A 117 -4.88 -19.65 6.94
CA GLN A 117 -5.23 -18.91 8.15
C GLN A 117 -4.00 -18.30 8.83
N GLU A 118 -2.89 -19.05 8.89
CA GLU A 118 -1.63 -18.56 9.44
C GLU A 118 -1.11 -17.34 8.64
N SER A 119 -1.14 -17.42 7.31
CA SER A 119 -0.72 -16.29 6.45
C SER A 119 -1.65 -15.08 6.56
N VAL A 120 -2.97 -15.25 6.64
CA VAL A 120 -3.91 -14.15 6.89
C VAL A 120 -3.65 -13.52 8.27
N THR A 121 -3.40 -14.33 9.30
CA THR A 121 -3.11 -13.83 10.65
C THR A 121 -1.79 -13.04 10.66
N ALA A 122 -0.75 -13.55 10.00
CA ALA A 122 0.53 -12.87 9.86
C ALA A 122 0.42 -11.52 9.13
N LEU A 123 -0.47 -11.42 8.13
CA LEU A 123 -0.77 -10.16 7.43
C LEU A 123 -1.40 -9.13 8.37
N LEU A 124 -2.41 -9.54 9.14
CA LEU A 124 -3.09 -8.66 10.10
C LEU A 124 -2.13 -8.19 11.21
N GLU A 125 -1.24 -9.06 11.69
CA GLU A 125 -0.21 -8.70 12.66
C GLU A 125 0.84 -7.75 12.07
N ASN A 126 1.18 -7.89 10.79
CA ASN A 126 2.10 -6.98 10.10
C ASN A 126 1.49 -5.58 9.97
N ASP A 127 0.21 -5.49 9.61
CA ASP A 127 -0.51 -4.21 9.50
C ASP A 127 -0.56 -3.49 10.85
N GLN A 128 -0.88 -4.21 11.93
CA GLN A 128 -0.86 -3.65 13.29
C GLN A 128 0.53 -3.12 13.68
N LYS A 129 1.59 -3.92 13.44
CA LYS A 129 2.97 -3.50 13.72
C LYS A 129 3.37 -2.27 12.92
N THR A 130 2.89 -2.14 11.68
CA THR A 130 3.17 -0.96 10.85
C THR A 130 2.60 0.31 11.48
N VAL A 131 1.36 0.25 11.98
CA VAL A 131 0.73 1.39 12.68
C VAL A 131 1.45 1.69 13.99
N GLU A 132 1.80 0.67 14.77
CA GLU A 132 2.55 0.83 16.03
C GLU A 132 3.93 1.45 15.81
N THR A 133 4.68 0.96 14.81
CA THR A 133 5.99 1.50 14.45
C THR A 133 5.88 2.95 13.98
N LEU A 134 4.85 3.29 13.19
CA LEU A 134 4.61 4.66 12.76
C LEU A 134 4.32 5.58 13.96
N ARG A 135 3.44 5.17 14.88
CA ARG A 135 3.12 5.92 16.10
C ARG A 135 4.36 6.14 16.96
N SER A 136 5.16 5.10 17.19
CA SER A 136 6.41 5.19 17.93
C SER A 136 7.40 6.14 17.25
N MET A 137 7.53 6.08 15.92
CA MET A 137 8.39 7.01 15.18
C MET A 137 7.95 8.47 15.40
N ILE A 138 6.65 8.78 15.28
CA ILE A 138 6.14 10.15 15.48
C ILE A 138 6.32 10.62 16.94
N THR A 139 6.21 9.71 17.90
CA THR A 139 6.30 10.02 19.33
C THR A 139 7.76 10.15 19.78
N ASP A 140 8.59 9.15 19.49
CA ASP A 140 9.95 9.03 19.99
C ASP A 140 10.94 9.86 19.18
N ALA A 141 10.83 9.84 17.84
CA ALA A 141 11.70 10.65 16.99
C ALA A 141 11.24 12.12 16.92
N GLY A 142 9.96 12.38 17.23
CA GLY A 142 9.35 13.70 17.23
C GLY A 142 9.35 14.43 18.59
N ASP A 143 9.91 13.85 19.64
CA ASP A 143 9.94 14.42 21.00
C ASP A 143 10.51 15.85 21.09
N GLU A 144 11.51 16.17 20.27
CA GLU A 144 12.16 17.48 20.16
C GLU A 144 11.52 18.40 19.10
N LEU A 145 10.50 17.92 18.40
CA LEU A 145 9.80 18.64 17.36
C LEU A 145 8.56 19.35 17.92
N GLY A 146 8.27 20.55 17.41
CA GLY A 146 6.98 21.21 17.68
C GLY A 146 5.82 20.45 17.05
N ALA A 147 4.58 20.72 17.50
CA ALA A 147 3.39 20.03 16.99
C ALA A 147 3.25 20.09 15.47
N GLY A 148 3.42 21.26 14.86
CA GLY A 148 3.40 21.44 13.41
C GLY A 148 4.48 20.61 12.69
N GLN A 149 5.66 20.47 13.29
CA GLN A 149 6.76 19.67 12.74
C GLN A 149 6.48 18.17 12.86
N ARG A 150 5.89 17.70 13.96
CA ARG A 150 5.44 16.30 14.11
C ARG A 150 4.30 15.95 13.14
N ALA A 151 3.36 16.87 12.93
CA ALA A 151 2.30 16.70 11.93
C ALA A 151 2.88 16.60 10.51
N ASN A 152 3.82 17.49 10.17
CA ASN A 152 4.52 17.44 8.89
C ASN A 152 5.38 16.18 8.74
N LEU A 153 5.98 15.67 9.83
CA LEU A 153 6.69 14.39 9.82
C LEU A 153 5.76 13.23 9.46
N TYR A 154 4.58 13.16 10.10
CA TYR A 154 3.57 12.14 9.81
C TYR A 154 3.12 12.19 8.34
N LEU A 155 2.76 13.38 7.85
CA LEU A 155 2.36 13.58 6.45
C LEU A 155 3.50 13.22 5.48
N PHE A 156 4.73 13.63 5.80
CA PHE A 156 5.91 13.35 4.97
C PHE A 156 6.14 11.85 4.79
N VAL A 157 6.05 11.05 5.87
CA VAL A 157 6.32 9.61 5.80
C VAL A 157 5.30 8.89 4.91
N GLY A 158 4.04 9.34 4.91
CA GLY A 158 3.02 8.80 4.00
C GLY A 158 3.21 9.25 2.54
N ASP A 159 3.50 10.53 2.32
CA ASP A 159 3.56 11.14 1.00
C ASP A 159 4.87 10.84 0.24
N PHE A 160 5.99 10.70 0.96
CA PHE A 160 7.32 10.58 0.36
C PHE A 160 7.47 9.33 -0.52
N GLU A 161 6.96 8.17 -0.09
CA GLU A 161 7.04 6.95 -0.89
C GLU A 161 6.22 7.05 -2.17
N GLN A 162 5.05 7.69 -2.11
CA GLN A 162 4.24 7.94 -3.31
C GLN A 162 4.97 8.90 -4.25
N ASP A 163 5.65 9.91 -3.72
CA ASP A 163 6.49 10.82 -4.51
C ASP A 163 7.64 10.09 -5.21
N ILE A 164 8.36 9.21 -4.50
CA ILE A 164 9.42 8.38 -5.11
C ILE A 164 8.84 7.51 -6.21
N ARG A 165 7.71 6.83 -5.98
CA ARG A 165 7.04 6.01 -7.00
C ARG A 165 6.59 6.82 -8.21
N ARG A 166 6.02 8.01 -8.00
CA ARG A 166 5.61 8.90 -9.10
C ARG A 166 6.81 9.36 -9.92
N MET A 167 7.91 9.75 -9.27
CA MET A 167 9.14 10.14 -9.96
C MET A 167 9.74 8.97 -10.74
N ALA A 168 9.76 7.77 -10.14
CA ALA A 168 10.17 6.53 -10.79
C ALA A 168 9.35 6.23 -12.05
N MET A 169 8.01 6.27 -11.94
CA MET A 169 7.12 6.07 -13.09
C MET A 169 7.29 7.14 -14.17
N HIS A 170 7.49 8.41 -13.77
CA HIS A 170 7.75 9.49 -14.71
C HIS A 170 9.09 9.30 -15.44
N ALA A 171 10.15 8.92 -14.74
CA ALA A 171 11.44 8.59 -15.32
C ALA A 171 11.35 7.41 -16.30
N GLN A 172 10.61 6.35 -15.94
CA GLN A 172 10.31 5.23 -16.85
C GLN A 172 9.59 5.69 -18.11
N ARG A 173 8.55 6.51 -17.99
CA ARG A 173 7.82 7.04 -19.15
C ARG A 173 8.73 7.89 -20.05
N MET A 174 9.65 8.68 -19.50
CA MET A 174 10.62 9.44 -20.30
C MET A 174 11.63 8.55 -21.03
N ASN A 175 12.15 7.51 -20.37
CA ASN A 175 13.05 6.52 -20.99
C ASN A 175 12.34 5.69 -22.07
N GLN A 176 11.10 5.29 -21.81
CA GLN A 176 10.25 4.56 -22.75
C GLN A 176 9.79 5.46 -23.91
N ALA A 177 9.48 6.74 -23.69
CA ALA A 177 9.16 7.68 -24.77
C ALA A 177 10.36 7.92 -25.73
N GLY A 178 11.59 7.77 -25.22
CA GLY A 178 12.80 7.69 -26.05
C GLY A 178 12.89 6.42 -26.92
N HIS A 179 12.31 5.30 -26.46
CA HIS A 179 12.29 3.99 -27.14
C HIS A 179 11.00 3.70 -27.95
N GLN A 180 9.88 4.34 -27.64
CA GLN A 180 8.54 4.09 -28.20
C GLN A 180 8.31 4.67 -29.61
N ARG A 181 9.29 5.38 -30.18
CA ARG A 181 9.29 5.68 -31.63
C ARG A 181 9.44 4.41 -32.50
N TYR A 182 9.74 3.25 -31.92
CA TYR A 182 10.04 2.02 -32.66
C TYR A 182 8.99 0.89 -32.54
N THR A 183 8.07 0.90 -31.56
CA THR A 183 7.21 -0.26 -31.24
C THR A 183 5.72 -0.10 -31.53
N LYS A 184 5.27 1.09 -31.98
CA LYS A 184 3.86 1.36 -32.32
C LYS A 184 3.31 0.51 -33.48
N GLU A 185 4.17 -0.04 -34.34
CA GLU A 185 3.76 -0.91 -35.47
C GLU A 185 3.45 -2.37 -35.08
N LEU A 186 3.73 -2.79 -33.84
CA LEU A 186 3.57 -4.18 -33.38
C LEU A 186 2.34 -4.40 -32.49
N HIS A 187 1.81 -3.35 -31.86
CA HIS A 187 0.70 -3.44 -30.91
C HIS A 187 -0.69 -3.45 -31.57
N ASP A 188 -0.82 -2.91 -32.78
CA ASP A 188 -2.08 -2.91 -33.56
C ASP A 188 -2.51 -4.31 -34.06
N ARG A 189 -1.75 -5.38 -33.73
CA ARG A 189 -1.97 -6.75 -34.22
C ARG A 189 -2.52 -7.75 -33.20
N TYR A 190 -2.81 -7.34 -31.95
CA TYR A 190 -3.11 -8.28 -30.86
C TYR A 190 -4.50 -8.18 -30.21
N HIS A 191 -5.41 -7.32 -30.71
CA HIS A 191 -6.78 -7.22 -30.18
C HIS A 191 -7.83 -7.87 -31.07
N GLU A 192 -7.82 -9.21 -31.10
CA GLU A 192 -9.00 -10.02 -31.43
C GLU A 192 -9.00 -11.25 -30.52
N MET A 193 -9.79 -11.23 -29.43
CA MET A 193 -10.57 -12.38 -28.94
C MET A 193 -11.41 -12.00 -27.70
N THR A 194 -12.61 -12.58 -27.66
CA THR A 194 -13.80 -12.29 -26.85
C THR A 194 -13.95 -13.24 -25.66
N ASP A 195 -14.67 -12.82 -24.61
CA ASP A 195 -15.37 -13.72 -23.69
C ASP A 195 -16.72 -13.10 -23.24
N ASP A 196 -17.82 -13.79 -23.51
CA ASP A 196 -19.15 -13.22 -23.80
C ASP A 196 -20.00 -12.84 -22.55
N ASP A 197 -19.74 -13.41 -21.37
CA ASP A 197 -20.53 -13.08 -20.16
C ASP A 197 -19.93 -11.91 -19.35
N SER A 198 -18.61 -11.74 -19.39
CA SER A 198 -17.94 -10.55 -18.83
C SER A 198 -18.13 -9.32 -19.73
N SER A 199 -18.34 -9.55 -21.03
CA SER A 199 -18.59 -8.49 -22.02
C SER A 199 -19.94 -7.82 -21.82
N ALA A 200 -21.00 -8.57 -21.48
CA ALA A 200 -22.32 -8.00 -21.21
C ALA A 200 -22.33 -7.08 -19.97
N LEU A 201 -21.69 -7.50 -18.87
CA LEU A 201 -21.55 -6.67 -17.67
C LEU A 201 -20.58 -5.49 -17.87
N ARG A 202 -19.49 -5.67 -18.62
CA ARG A 202 -18.60 -4.55 -19.01
C ARG A 202 -19.30 -3.55 -19.91
N MET A 203 -20.08 -3.99 -20.90
CA MET A 203 -20.92 -3.12 -21.72
C MET A 203 -21.93 -2.37 -20.86
N MET A 204 -22.60 -3.03 -19.91
CA MET A 204 -23.52 -2.36 -18.99
C MET A 204 -22.83 -1.30 -18.12
N ILE A 205 -21.60 -1.57 -17.67
CA ILE A 205 -20.80 -0.62 -16.89
C ILE A 205 -20.32 0.52 -17.80
N GLU A 206 -19.81 0.26 -19.00
CA GLU A 206 -19.35 1.26 -19.98
C GLU A 206 -20.50 2.15 -20.49
N GLU A 207 -21.67 1.56 -20.76
CA GLU A 207 -22.88 2.29 -21.15
C GLU A 207 -23.39 3.17 -20.00
N ARG A 208 -23.29 2.70 -18.75
CA ARG A 208 -23.63 3.52 -17.57
C ARG A 208 -22.56 4.56 -17.23
N THR A 209 -21.27 4.27 -17.40
CA THR A 209 -20.17 5.20 -17.08
C THR A 209 -19.99 6.28 -18.14
N SER A 210 -20.27 5.98 -19.41
CA SER A 210 -20.14 6.95 -20.52
C SER A 210 -21.09 8.15 -20.41
N GLY A 211 -22.15 8.03 -19.60
CA GLY A 211 -23.06 9.12 -19.27
C GLY A 211 -22.77 9.81 -17.92
N LEU A 212 -21.78 9.36 -17.15
CA LEU A 212 -21.43 9.99 -15.88
C LEU A 212 -20.50 11.18 -16.14
N ASP A 213 -20.99 12.39 -15.91
CA ASP A 213 -20.12 13.54 -15.73
C ASP A 213 -19.47 13.40 -14.35
N ILE A 214 -18.16 13.18 -14.33
CA ILE A 214 -17.36 13.02 -13.10
C ILE A 214 -17.33 14.34 -12.31
N ASN A 215 -17.74 15.45 -12.93
CA ASN A 215 -17.94 16.75 -12.30
C ASN A 215 -19.39 17.00 -11.87
N ASP A 216 -20.31 16.05 -12.10
CA ASP A 216 -21.69 16.13 -11.63
C ASP A 216 -21.70 16.00 -10.09
N PRO A 217 -22.18 17.03 -9.35
CA PRO A 217 -22.23 17.01 -7.89
C PRO A 217 -23.14 15.91 -7.31
N ASP A 218 -23.89 15.16 -8.12
CA ASP A 218 -24.58 13.94 -7.69
C ASP A 218 -23.58 12.76 -7.50
N GLU A 219 -22.66 12.91 -6.53
CA GLU A 219 -21.68 11.90 -6.05
C GLU A 219 -22.29 10.51 -5.81
N LYS A 220 -23.58 10.46 -5.53
CA LYS A 220 -24.36 9.25 -5.28
C LYS A 220 -24.32 8.26 -6.45
N ASN A 221 -24.29 8.72 -7.69
CA ASN A 221 -24.28 7.84 -8.87
C ASN A 221 -22.93 7.11 -9.03
N ILE A 222 -21.82 7.75 -8.66
CA ILE A 222 -20.48 7.15 -8.72
C ILE A 222 -20.33 6.10 -7.62
N ILE A 223 -20.78 6.41 -6.40
CA ILE A 223 -20.74 5.46 -5.27
C ILE A 223 -21.57 4.22 -5.58
N GLU A 224 -22.81 4.38 -6.06
CA GLU A 224 -23.67 3.25 -6.44
C GLU A 224 -23.07 2.40 -7.56
N LEU A 225 -22.37 3.03 -8.51
CA LEU A 225 -21.69 2.31 -9.59
C LEU A 225 -20.46 1.55 -9.09
N VAL A 226 -19.61 2.17 -8.26
CA VAL A 226 -18.44 1.51 -7.64
C VAL A 226 -18.91 0.32 -6.80
N ASP A 227 -20.02 0.46 -6.08
CA ASP A 227 -20.62 -0.60 -5.27
C ASP A 227 -21.18 -1.73 -6.13
N ALA A 228 -21.90 -1.42 -7.21
CA ALA A 228 -22.36 -2.42 -8.16
C ALA A 228 -21.18 -3.15 -8.82
N TRP A 229 -20.13 -2.43 -9.19
CA TRP A 229 -18.92 -3.01 -9.76
C TRP A 229 -18.20 -3.92 -8.75
N LEU A 230 -18.04 -3.46 -7.51
CA LEU A 230 -17.50 -4.24 -6.41
C LEU A 230 -18.31 -5.53 -6.20
N MET A 231 -19.64 -5.45 -6.15
CA MET A 231 -20.53 -6.62 -5.99
C MET A 231 -20.33 -7.65 -7.10
N VAL A 232 -20.36 -7.21 -8.35
CA VAL A 232 -20.21 -8.08 -9.53
C VAL A 232 -18.85 -8.77 -9.51
N ARG A 233 -17.80 -8.00 -9.27
CA ARG A 233 -16.43 -8.52 -9.31
C ARG A 233 -16.14 -9.45 -8.14
N LEU A 234 -16.60 -9.09 -6.95
CA LEU A 234 -16.47 -9.92 -5.75
C LEU A 234 -17.19 -11.26 -5.94
N SER A 235 -18.40 -11.25 -6.52
CA SER A 235 -19.14 -12.48 -6.84
C SER A 235 -18.35 -13.37 -7.80
N SER A 236 -17.76 -12.78 -8.85
CA SER A 236 -16.93 -13.48 -9.83
C SER A 236 -15.66 -14.07 -9.22
N GLU A 237 -14.87 -13.26 -8.49
CA GLU A 237 -13.58 -13.67 -7.92
C GLU A 237 -13.74 -14.77 -6.87
N LEU A 238 -14.74 -14.63 -5.99
CA LEU A 238 -14.99 -15.57 -4.91
C LEU A 238 -15.87 -16.76 -5.33
N LYS A 239 -16.34 -16.77 -6.59
CA LYS A 239 -17.27 -17.74 -7.14
C LYS A 239 -18.49 -17.92 -6.23
N LEU A 240 -19.06 -16.79 -5.80
CA LEU A 240 -20.23 -16.77 -4.93
C LEU A 240 -21.50 -16.84 -5.78
N THR A 241 -22.48 -17.60 -5.31
CA THR A 241 -23.85 -17.50 -5.82
C THR A 241 -24.42 -16.10 -5.56
N THR A 242 -25.49 -15.74 -6.27
CA THR A 242 -26.17 -14.45 -6.04
C THR A 242 -26.65 -14.32 -4.60
N GLU A 243 -27.13 -15.40 -3.99
CA GLU A 243 -27.59 -15.41 -2.59
C GLU A 243 -26.43 -15.23 -1.60
N GLU A 244 -25.32 -15.98 -1.77
CA GLU A 244 -24.11 -15.80 -0.96
C GLU A 244 -23.55 -14.38 -1.10
N THR A 245 -23.52 -13.83 -2.32
CA THR A 245 -23.04 -12.46 -2.58
C THR A 245 -23.89 -11.43 -1.83
N VAL A 246 -25.22 -11.54 -1.91
CA VAL A 246 -26.14 -10.63 -1.20
C VAL A 246 -26.03 -10.79 0.32
N GLN A 247 -25.88 -12.02 0.83
CA GLN A 247 -25.71 -12.26 2.26
C GLN A 247 -24.38 -11.70 2.77
N LEU A 248 -23.30 -11.91 2.03
CA LEU A 248 -22.00 -11.35 2.34
C LEU A 248 -22.10 -9.83 2.36
N PHE A 249 -22.61 -9.20 1.29
CA PHE A 249 -22.79 -7.74 1.25
C PHE A 249 -23.70 -7.20 2.35
N LYS A 250 -24.73 -7.92 2.78
CA LYS A 250 -25.57 -7.47 3.91
C LYS A 250 -24.82 -7.44 5.23
N ARG A 251 -23.93 -8.41 5.48
CA ARG A 251 -23.19 -8.50 6.75
C ARG A 251 -21.91 -7.67 6.72
N VAL A 252 -21.12 -7.88 5.68
CA VAL A 252 -19.87 -7.17 5.41
C VAL A 252 -20.11 -5.72 5.03
N GLY A 253 -21.23 -5.41 4.37
CA GLY A 253 -21.55 -4.05 3.93
C GLY A 253 -21.40 -3.05 5.06
N THR A 254 -21.86 -3.39 6.26
CA THR A 254 -21.66 -2.52 7.44
C THR A 254 -20.19 -2.21 7.73
N HIS A 255 -19.30 -3.20 7.67
CA HIS A 255 -17.86 -3.03 7.91
C HIS A 255 -17.18 -2.33 6.74
N LYS A 256 -17.61 -2.61 5.50
CA LYS A 256 -17.14 -1.95 4.28
C LYS A 256 -17.51 -0.47 4.31
N ASP A 257 -18.76 -0.15 4.61
CA ASP A 257 -19.27 1.22 4.69
C ASP A 257 -18.55 1.97 5.81
N GLN A 258 -18.34 1.33 6.97
CA GLN A 258 -17.52 1.88 8.05
C GLN A 258 -16.07 2.10 7.61
N LEU A 259 -15.46 1.17 6.87
CA LEU A 259 -14.08 1.29 6.41
C LEU A 259 -13.93 2.40 5.39
N GLN A 260 -14.87 2.51 4.45
CA GLN A 260 -14.92 3.60 3.46
C GLN A 260 -15.12 4.94 4.15
N GLU A 261 -16.06 5.04 5.09
CA GLU A 261 -16.30 6.24 5.88
C GLU A 261 -15.05 6.64 6.69
N MET A 262 -14.41 5.68 7.36
CA MET A 262 -13.19 5.95 8.11
C MET A 262 -12.04 6.40 7.21
N LYS A 263 -11.87 5.78 6.04
CA LYS A 263 -10.86 6.20 5.05
C LYS A 263 -11.13 7.60 4.51
N TRP A 264 -12.40 7.92 4.23
CA TRP A 264 -12.82 9.26 3.85
C TRP A 264 -12.50 10.28 4.94
N GLN A 265 -12.91 9.98 6.19
CA GLN A 265 -12.63 10.81 7.36
C GLN A 265 -11.13 10.99 7.60
N MET A 266 -10.31 9.96 7.35
CA MET A 266 -8.85 10.06 7.41
C MET A 266 -8.29 10.94 6.29
N GLY A 267 -8.78 10.80 5.06
CA GLY A 267 -8.42 11.68 3.96
C GLY A 267 -8.72 13.15 4.27
N ALA A 268 -9.93 13.43 4.75
CA ALA A 268 -10.37 14.75 5.17
C ALA A 268 -9.50 15.29 6.33
N ALA A 269 -9.29 14.50 7.38
CA ALA A 269 -8.50 14.93 8.52
C ALA A 269 -7.00 15.08 8.19
N ARG A 270 -6.46 14.34 7.22
CA ARG A 270 -5.09 14.56 6.71
C ARG A 270 -5.00 15.89 5.97
N LEU A 271 -6.03 16.26 5.21
CA LEU A 271 -6.10 17.57 4.56
C LEU A 271 -6.20 18.69 5.60
N GLU A 272 -7.06 18.55 6.61
CA GLU A 272 -7.17 19.49 7.72
C GLU A 272 -5.85 19.66 8.47
N LEU A 273 -5.20 18.55 8.82
CA LEU A 273 -3.89 18.56 9.49
C LEU A 273 -2.83 19.26 8.64
N ARG A 274 -2.83 19.04 7.32
CA ARG A 274 -1.93 19.74 6.38
C ARG A 274 -2.18 21.23 6.35
N ILE A 275 -3.45 21.66 6.34
CA ILE A 275 -3.82 23.08 6.41
C ILE A 275 -3.38 23.68 7.76
N ALA A 276 -3.67 23.00 8.86
CA ALA A 276 -3.32 23.45 10.20
C ALA A 276 -1.80 23.59 10.39
N ALA A 277 -1.02 22.61 9.94
CA ALA A 277 0.44 22.62 10.00
C ALA A 277 1.06 23.70 9.11
N ARG A 278 0.47 24.00 7.95
CA ARG A 278 0.96 25.04 7.02
C ARG A 278 0.64 26.45 7.50
N ASP A 279 -0.59 26.66 7.96
CA ASP A 279 -1.11 28.00 8.27
C ASP A 279 -0.78 28.43 9.71
N GLY A 280 -0.05 27.60 10.46
CA GLY A 280 0.45 27.92 11.80
C GLY A 280 -0.66 28.01 12.85
N PHE A 281 -1.61 27.06 12.80
CA PHE A 281 -2.68 26.96 13.79
C PHE A 281 -2.13 26.72 15.21
N ASP A 282 -3.00 26.89 16.21
CA ASP A 282 -2.66 26.63 17.61
C ASP A 282 -2.05 25.23 17.78
N THR A 283 -0.93 25.17 18.50
CA THR A 283 -0.18 23.94 18.79
C THR A 283 -1.09 22.85 19.36
N ASP A 284 -1.99 23.20 20.28
CA ASP A 284 -2.85 22.23 20.96
C ASP A 284 -3.85 21.60 19.96
N ILE A 285 -4.33 22.39 19.00
CA ILE A 285 -5.23 21.92 17.94
C ILE A 285 -4.49 20.95 17.01
N ILE A 286 -3.24 21.27 16.63
CA ILE A 286 -2.44 20.41 15.78
C ILE A 286 -2.11 19.08 16.47
N GLU A 287 -1.79 19.10 17.78
CA GLU A 287 -1.54 17.89 18.57
C GLU A 287 -2.79 17.02 18.67
N GLU A 288 -3.94 17.62 18.95
CA GLU A 288 -5.22 16.91 19.00
C GLU A 288 -5.56 16.26 17.64
N GLN A 289 -5.38 17.00 16.53
CA GLN A 289 -5.63 16.47 15.19
C GLN A 289 -4.67 15.33 14.82
N LEU A 290 -3.39 15.45 15.19
CA LEU A 290 -2.40 14.40 14.96
C LEU A 290 -2.71 13.14 15.76
N GLU A 291 -3.05 13.27 17.04
CA GLU A 291 -3.42 12.12 17.88
C GLU A 291 -4.70 11.45 17.37
N ASN A 292 -5.72 12.23 17.01
CA ASN A 292 -6.94 11.73 16.39
C ASN A 292 -6.63 10.98 15.07
N MET A 293 -5.65 11.42 14.30
CA MET A 293 -5.23 10.73 13.09
C MET A 293 -4.60 9.36 13.40
N LEU A 294 -3.68 9.32 14.36
CA LEU A 294 -3.02 8.07 14.76
C LEU A 294 -4.02 7.05 15.33
N LEU A 295 -5.00 7.51 16.12
CA LEU A 295 -6.09 6.67 16.61
C LEU A 295 -6.98 6.13 15.49
N ARG A 296 -7.20 6.90 14.42
CA ARG A 296 -7.96 6.44 13.25
C ARG A 296 -7.22 5.37 12.45
N GLU A 297 -5.89 5.48 12.30
CA GLU A 297 -5.07 4.43 11.66
C GLU A 297 -5.20 3.10 12.42
N GLU A 298 -5.11 3.15 13.75
CA GLU A 298 -5.29 1.98 14.62
C GLU A 298 -6.71 1.39 14.50
N ALA A 299 -7.73 2.25 14.54
CA ALA A 299 -9.11 1.82 14.39
C ALA A 299 -9.40 1.19 13.01
N VAL A 300 -8.74 1.65 11.93
CA VAL A 300 -8.83 1.03 10.61
C VAL A 300 -8.23 -0.39 10.62
N ALA A 301 -7.05 -0.57 11.22
CA ALA A 301 -6.44 -1.89 11.34
C ALA A 301 -7.33 -2.86 12.12
N ASP A 302 -7.91 -2.41 13.24
CA ASP A 302 -8.86 -3.18 14.03
C ASP A 302 -10.16 -3.50 13.28
N LEU A 303 -10.67 -2.56 12.48
CA LEU A 303 -11.86 -2.78 11.68
C LEU A 303 -11.60 -3.82 10.58
N ILE A 304 -10.44 -3.78 9.91
CA ILE A 304 -10.05 -4.79 8.92
C ILE A 304 -9.98 -6.18 9.58
N LYS A 305 -9.38 -6.29 10.76
CA LYS A 305 -9.33 -7.54 11.53
C LYS A 305 -10.72 -8.05 11.90
N SER A 306 -11.60 -7.16 12.36
CA SER A 306 -12.99 -7.47 12.71
C SER A 306 -13.77 -7.94 11.49
N PHE A 307 -13.59 -7.23 10.37
CA PHE A 307 -14.18 -7.57 9.09
C PHE A 307 -13.77 -8.97 8.60
N VAL A 308 -12.47 -9.29 8.61
CA VAL A 308 -11.96 -10.62 8.24
C VAL A 308 -12.55 -11.70 9.16
N THR A 309 -12.58 -11.44 10.48
CA THR A 309 -13.12 -12.36 11.47
C THR A 309 -14.62 -12.63 11.26
N GLU A 310 -15.39 -11.59 10.88
CA GLU A 310 -16.81 -11.74 10.57
C GLU A 310 -17.01 -12.52 9.28
N ALA A 311 -16.25 -12.23 8.23
CA ALA A 311 -16.34 -12.92 6.95
C ALA A 311 -16.08 -14.43 7.07
N GLN A 312 -15.18 -14.85 7.98
CA GLN A 312 -14.89 -16.27 8.26
C GLN A 312 -16.08 -17.07 8.81
N LYS A 313 -17.13 -16.41 9.29
CA LYS A 313 -18.34 -17.10 9.77
C LYS A 313 -19.17 -17.65 8.61
N ASP A 314 -19.07 -17.05 7.43
CA ASP A 314 -19.88 -17.38 6.26
C ASP A 314 -19.06 -17.93 5.08
N LEU A 315 -17.77 -17.60 5.05
CA LEU A 315 -16.86 -18.02 4.01
C LEU A 315 -15.89 -19.07 4.54
N SER A 316 -15.46 -19.98 3.66
CA SER A 316 -14.31 -20.82 3.96
C SER A 316 -13.05 -19.97 4.17
N THR A 317 -12.05 -20.52 4.85
CA THR A 317 -10.75 -19.84 5.03
C THR A 317 -10.16 -19.39 3.69
N HIS A 318 -10.22 -20.27 2.68
CA HIS A 318 -9.81 -19.96 1.31
C HIS A 318 -10.53 -18.74 0.73
N ARG A 319 -11.88 -18.71 0.77
CA ARG A 319 -12.68 -17.59 0.24
C ARG A 319 -12.46 -16.30 1.04
N THR A 320 -12.24 -16.41 2.36
CA THR A 320 -11.93 -15.25 3.22
C THR A 320 -10.58 -14.63 2.84
N ALA A 321 -9.56 -15.46 2.61
CA ALA A 321 -8.26 -14.99 2.16
C ALA A 321 -8.32 -14.33 0.77
N GLN A 322 -9.09 -14.90 -0.16
CA GLN A 322 -9.36 -14.28 -1.46
C GLN A 322 -10.06 -12.92 -1.30
N LEU A 323 -11.05 -12.83 -0.41
CA LEU A 323 -11.77 -11.59 -0.12
C LEU A 323 -10.82 -10.51 0.44
N PHE A 324 -9.92 -10.90 1.36
CA PHE A 324 -8.92 -10.00 1.92
C PHE A 324 -7.99 -9.42 0.85
N LEU A 325 -7.45 -10.27 -0.03
CA LEU A 325 -6.60 -9.84 -1.15
C LEU A 325 -7.37 -8.96 -2.13
N PHE A 326 -8.59 -9.37 -2.48
CA PHE A 326 -9.46 -8.65 -3.41
C PHE A 326 -9.71 -7.22 -2.94
N LEU A 327 -10.00 -6.99 -1.65
CA LEU A 327 -10.22 -5.64 -1.14
C LEU A 327 -8.97 -4.76 -1.23
N GLY A 328 -7.79 -5.33 -0.98
CA GLY A 328 -6.52 -4.61 -1.16
C GLY A 328 -6.26 -4.22 -2.61
N ASP A 329 -6.51 -5.14 -3.55
CA ASP A 329 -6.31 -4.90 -4.98
C ASP A 329 -7.35 -3.92 -5.55
N PHE A 330 -8.62 -4.06 -5.15
CA PHE A 330 -9.73 -3.24 -5.63
C PHE A 330 -9.54 -1.75 -5.32
N GLU A 331 -9.06 -1.42 -4.12
CA GLU A 331 -8.81 -0.03 -3.74
C GLU A 331 -7.78 0.64 -4.63
N GLN A 332 -6.68 -0.06 -4.93
CA GLN A 332 -5.65 0.45 -5.84
C GLN A 332 -6.22 0.66 -7.23
N GLU A 333 -7.05 -0.26 -7.72
CA GLU A 333 -7.66 -0.13 -9.04
C GLU A 333 -8.66 1.03 -9.15
N VAL A 334 -9.42 1.31 -8.09
CA VAL A 334 -10.29 2.50 -8.04
C VAL A 334 -9.45 3.78 -8.11
N VAL A 335 -8.36 3.85 -7.35
CA VAL A 335 -7.44 5.00 -7.40
C VAL A 335 -6.87 5.17 -8.81
N ASP A 336 -6.36 4.10 -9.41
CA ASP A 336 -5.81 4.12 -10.78
C ASP A 336 -6.86 4.51 -11.84
N LEU A 337 -8.13 4.15 -11.64
CA LEU A 337 -9.23 4.54 -12.51
C LEU A 337 -9.52 6.04 -12.39
N ILE A 338 -9.59 6.56 -11.16
CA ILE A 338 -9.79 7.99 -10.89
C ILE A 338 -8.66 8.81 -11.52
N GLU A 339 -7.40 8.43 -11.28
CA GLU A 339 -6.24 9.12 -11.84
C GLU A 339 -6.27 9.17 -13.37
N ARG A 340 -6.60 8.04 -14.03
CA ARG A 340 -6.74 7.98 -15.50
C ARG A 340 -7.88 8.87 -16.02
N SER A 341 -8.97 8.97 -15.27
CA SER A 341 -10.12 9.80 -15.66
C SER A 341 -9.78 11.29 -15.61
N ILE A 342 -9.06 11.73 -14.56
CA ILE A 342 -8.60 13.11 -14.40
C ILE A 342 -7.66 13.48 -15.55
N MET A 343 -6.69 12.62 -15.88
CA MET A 343 -5.74 12.90 -16.96
C MET A 343 -6.41 13.09 -18.34
N ARG A 344 -7.49 12.35 -18.63
CA ARG A 344 -8.23 12.48 -19.89
C ARG A 344 -9.03 13.77 -20.03
N THR A 345 -9.40 14.41 -18.91
CA THR A 345 -10.15 15.68 -18.93
C THR A 345 -9.27 16.91 -19.10
N THR A 346 -7.95 16.77 -18.91
CA THR A 346 -6.95 17.84 -19.06
C THR A 346 -6.29 17.89 -20.45
N GLU A 347 -6.61 16.95 -21.33
CA GLU A 347 -6.25 16.94 -22.76
C GLU A 347 -7.41 17.50 -23.61
#